data_AF-A0A6J7IE19-F1
#
_entry.id   AF-A0A6J7IE19-F1
#
_cell.length_a   1.000
_cell.length_b   1.000
_cell.length_c   1.000
_cell.angle_alpha   90.00
_cell.angle_beta   90.00
_cell.angle_gamma   90.00
#
_symmetry.space_group_name_H-M   'P 1'
#
loop_
_entity.id
_entity.type
_entity.pdbx_description
1 polymer ?
#
loop_
_entity_poly.entity_id
_entity_poly.type
_entity_poly.pdbx_seq_one_letter_code
_entity_poly.pdbx_strand_id
1 'polypeptide(L)'
;MIDVVEPDEALPKLPVACAVWEPQPSLSVSAESWLTAGAPHHTVLSTAVGLPVLEAFSDMIGVELLAIDSGTTTRGFQQTLRWNAAYHRLAARL
;
A
#
# COMPACT_ATOMS: atom_id res chain seq x y z
N MET A 1 2.57 -1.85 4.70
CA MET A 1 3.71 -2.75 4.83
C MET A 1 3.16 -4.14 5.02
N ILE A 2 3.89 -5.15 4.57
CA ILE A 2 3.47 -6.54 4.68
C ILE A 2 4.63 -7.35 5.21
N ASP A 3 4.31 -8.41 5.95
CA ASP A 3 5.26 -9.42 6.38
C ASP A 3 4.96 -10.70 5.59
N VAL A 4 5.91 -11.17 4.79
CA VAL A 4 5.74 -12.42 4.02
C VAL A 4 5.88 -13.59 4.98
N VAL A 5 4.90 -14.49 4.96
CA VAL A 5 4.81 -15.64 5.87
C VAL A 5 4.65 -16.93 5.07
N GLU A 6 4.99 -18.05 5.71
CA GLU A 6 4.72 -19.38 5.15
C GLU A 6 3.22 -19.71 5.27
N PRO A 7 2.66 -20.53 4.36
CA PRO A 7 1.32 -21.07 4.53
C PRO A 7 1.20 -21.91 5.81
N ASP A 8 0.07 -21.81 6.50
CA ASP A 8 -0.21 -22.60 7.71
C ASP A 8 -0.23 -24.12 7.46
N GLU A 9 -0.53 -24.53 6.21
CA GLU A 9 -0.67 -25.92 5.79
C GLU A 9 -0.11 -26.13 4.38
N ALA A 10 0.27 -27.36 4.05
CA ALA A 10 0.72 -27.69 2.70
C ALA A 10 -0.37 -27.45 1.65
N LEU A 11 0.02 -26.96 0.47
CA LEU A 11 -0.87 -26.64 -0.65
C LEU A 11 -0.69 -27.64 -1.82
N PRO A 12 -0.93 -28.95 -1.65
CA PRO A 12 -0.51 -29.99 -2.60
C PRO A 12 -1.23 -29.95 -3.96
N LYS A 13 -2.34 -29.20 -4.05
CA LYS A 13 -3.14 -29.05 -5.28
C LYS A 13 -2.97 -27.69 -5.94
N LEU A 14 -2.18 -26.77 -5.37
CA LEU A 14 -1.99 -25.45 -5.96
C LEU A 14 -0.96 -25.57 -7.12
N PRO A 15 -1.37 -25.38 -8.38
CA PRO A 15 -0.51 -25.66 -9.53
C PRO A 15 0.42 -24.50 -9.89
N VAL A 16 0.52 -23.49 -9.01
CA VAL A 16 1.26 -22.25 -9.20
C VAL A 16 2.02 -21.91 -7.92
N ALA A 17 3.13 -21.18 -8.05
CA ALA A 17 3.79 -20.58 -6.90
C ALA A 17 2.85 -19.55 -6.24
N CYS A 18 2.94 -19.41 -4.92
CA CYS A 18 2.20 -18.41 -4.16
C CYS A 18 3.11 -17.71 -3.15
N ALA A 19 2.70 -16.50 -2.79
CA ALA A 19 3.18 -15.80 -1.60
C ALA A 19 1.99 -15.61 -0.65
N VAL A 20 2.21 -15.81 0.65
CA VAL A 20 1.26 -15.47 1.70
C VAL A 20 1.88 -14.33 2.51
N TRP A 21 1.06 -13.40 2.96
CA TRP A 21 1.55 -12.26 3.74
C TRP A 21 0.51 -11.73 4.71
N GLU A 22 1.00 -11.11 5.77
CA GLU A 22 0.19 -10.39 6.76
C GLU A 22 0.36 -8.89 6.54
N PRO A 23 -0.70 -8.16 6.13
CA PRO A 23 -0.61 -6.73 5.94
C PRO A 23 -0.81 -5.95 7.24
N GLN A 24 0.01 -4.93 7.43
CA GLN A 24 -0.11 -4.00 8.55
C GLN A 24 -1.16 -2.91 8.26
N PRO A 25 -1.88 -2.42 9.28
CA PRO A 25 -1.87 -2.89 10.67
C PRO A 25 -2.73 -4.15 10.87
N SER A 26 -3.64 -4.42 9.94
CA SER A 26 -4.46 -5.62 9.87
C SER A 26 -4.98 -5.79 8.44
N LEU A 27 -5.48 -6.98 8.11
CA LEU A 27 -6.16 -7.22 6.83
C LEU A 27 -7.33 -6.26 6.60
N SER A 28 -8.15 -6.00 7.62
CA SER A 28 -9.33 -5.13 7.48
C SER A 28 -8.95 -3.68 7.17
N VAL A 29 -8.02 -3.10 7.93
CA VAL A 29 -7.62 -1.69 7.76
C VAL A 29 -6.83 -1.49 6.48
N SER A 30 -5.91 -2.41 6.16
CA SER A 30 -5.11 -2.33 4.94
C SER A 30 -5.97 -2.48 3.67
N ALA A 31 -6.86 -3.46 3.64
CA ALA A 31 -7.76 -3.67 2.50
C ALA A 31 -8.73 -2.49 2.31
N GLU A 32 -9.33 -1.99 3.40
CA GLU A 32 -10.21 -0.82 3.32
C GLU A 32 -9.47 0.42 2.82
N SER A 33 -8.27 0.68 3.33
CA SER A 33 -7.43 1.81 2.90
C SER A 33 -7.03 1.68 1.43
N TRP A 34 -6.64 0.47 0.99
CA TRP A 34 -6.29 0.17 -0.41
C TRP A 34 -7.47 0.42 -1.36
N LEU A 35 -8.65 -0.10 -1.01
CA LEU A 35 -9.87 0.12 -1.77
C LEU A 35 -10.30 1.60 -1.78
N THR A 36 -10.14 2.30 -0.65
CA THR A 36 -10.46 3.73 -0.55
C THR A 36 -9.55 4.58 -1.44
N ALA A 37 -8.27 4.20 -1.59
CA ALA A 37 -7.35 4.85 -2.53
C ALA A 37 -7.65 4.53 -4.01
N GLY A 38 -8.54 3.57 -4.29
CA GLY A 38 -8.80 3.09 -5.66
C GLY A 38 -7.63 2.30 -6.25
N ALA A 39 -6.81 1.67 -5.41
CA ALA A 39 -5.60 0.98 -5.84
C ALA A 39 -5.90 -0.35 -6.56
N PRO A 40 -5.04 -0.77 -7.53
CA PRO A 40 -5.29 -1.94 -8.38
C PRO A 40 -5.13 -3.27 -7.64
N HIS A 41 -5.65 -4.35 -8.24
CA HIS A 41 -5.44 -5.72 -7.76
C HIS A 41 -4.07 -6.29 -8.16
N HIS A 42 -3.51 -5.83 -9.29
CA HIS A 42 -2.14 -6.16 -9.67
C HIS A 42 -1.16 -5.28 -8.89
N THR A 43 -0.20 -5.91 -8.23
CA THR A 43 0.83 -5.25 -7.41
C THR A 43 2.21 -5.78 -7.77
N VAL A 44 3.24 -5.08 -7.28
CA VAL A 44 4.62 -5.56 -7.28
C VAL A 44 4.99 -5.88 -5.84
N LEU A 45 5.33 -7.13 -5.56
CA LEU A 45 5.87 -7.55 -4.26
C LEU A 45 7.40 -7.43 -4.29
N SER A 46 7.99 -6.81 -3.28
CA SER A 46 9.44 -6.67 -3.14
C SER A 46 9.90 -6.86 -1.69
N THR A 47 10.94 -7.65 -1.50
CA THR A 47 11.66 -7.80 -0.22
C THR A 47 12.97 -6.99 -0.17
N ALA A 48 13.34 -6.36 -1.29
CA ALA A 48 14.59 -5.61 -1.44
C ALA A 48 14.40 -4.08 -1.38
N VAL A 49 13.18 -3.59 -1.64
CA VAL A 49 12.88 -2.15 -1.72
C VAL A 49 12.03 -1.75 -0.51
N GLY A 50 12.57 -0.85 0.32
CA GLY A 50 11.86 -0.28 1.47
C GLY A 50 11.12 1.02 1.15
N LEU A 51 10.24 1.43 2.07
CA LEU A 51 9.44 2.66 1.94
C LEU A 51 10.27 3.93 1.66
N PRO A 52 11.43 4.19 2.31
CA PRO A 52 12.21 5.40 2.05
C PRO A 52 12.68 5.54 0.60
N VAL A 53 12.91 4.43 -0.10
CA VAL A 53 13.27 4.43 -1.52
C VAL A 53 12.08 4.83 -2.38
N LEU A 54 10.88 4.35 -2.05
CA LEU A 54 9.65 4.71 -2.76
C LEU A 54 9.26 6.17 -2.52
N GLU A 55 9.44 6.69 -1.30
CA GLU A 55 9.24 8.10 -0.95
C GLU A 55 10.16 9.01 -1.77
N ALA A 56 11.47 8.71 -1.76
CA ALA A 56 12.43 9.47 -2.57
C ALA A 56 12.10 9.41 -4.07
N PHE A 57 11.67 8.23 -4.56
CA PHE A 57 11.28 8.07 -5.96
C PHE A 57 10.02 8.88 -6.31
N SER A 58 8.98 8.84 -5.48
CA SER A 58 7.75 9.58 -5.71
C SER A 58 7.98 11.09 -5.74
N ASP A 59 8.84 11.58 -4.85
CA ASP A 59 9.25 12.99 -4.82
C ASP A 59 10.00 13.39 -6.09
N MET A 60 10.95 12.55 -6.55
CA MET A 60 11.72 12.81 -7.77
C MET A 60 10.85 12.91 -9.02
N ILE A 61 9.78 12.12 -9.11
CA ILE A 61 8.89 12.10 -10.29
C ILE A 61 7.61 12.92 -10.10
N GLY A 62 7.43 13.54 -8.94
CA GLY A 62 6.29 14.42 -8.64
C GLY A 62 4.93 13.70 -8.60
N VAL A 63 4.89 12.47 -8.08
CA VAL A 63 3.63 11.71 -7.91
C VAL A 63 3.24 11.59 -6.45
N GLU A 64 1.93 11.51 -6.18
CA GLU A 64 1.42 11.23 -4.84
C GLU A 64 1.85 9.82 -4.39
N LEU A 65 2.38 9.73 -3.16
CA LEU A 65 2.59 8.46 -2.47
C LEU A 65 1.69 8.38 -1.24
N LEU A 66 0.99 7.26 -1.12
CA LEU A 66 0.20 6.92 0.06
C LEU A 66 0.79 5.67 0.70
N ALA A 67 1.25 5.80 1.94
CA ALA A 67 1.74 4.68 2.72
C ALA A 67 0.61 4.10 3.57
N ILE A 68 0.49 2.77 3.57
CA ILE A 68 -0.28 2.00 4.55
C ILE A 68 0.76 1.23 5.36
N ASP A 69 0.74 1.34 6.68
CA ASP A 69 1.69 0.76 7.63
C ASP A 69 1.04 0.49 8.99
N SER A 70 1.83 0.11 10.00
CA SER A 70 1.35 -0.19 11.35
C SER A 70 0.67 0.98 12.08
N GLY A 71 0.96 2.23 11.70
CA GLY A 71 0.33 3.43 12.26
C GLY A 71 -0.96 3.84 11.55
N THR A 72 -1.30 3.17 10.45
CA THR A 72 -2.42 3.56 9.61
C THR A 72 -3.77 3.29 10.30
N THR A 73 -4.70 4.24 10.18
CA THR A 73 -6.11 4.03 10.51
C THR A 73 -6.96 4.41 9.30
N THR A 74 -8.08 3.72 9.06
CA THR A 74 -8.98 4.04 7.94
C THR A 74 -9.35 5.53 7.94
N ARG A 75 -9.69 6.10 9.10
CA ARG A 75 -10.08 7.51 9.22
C ARG A 75 -8.92 8.45 8.87
N GLY A 76 -7.72 8.20 9.41
CA GLY A 76 -6.54 9.02 9.13
C GLY A 76 -6.13 8.95 7.66
N PHE A 77 -6.21 7.76 7.06
CA PHE A 77 -5.92 7.54 5.65
C PHE A 77 -6.90 8.30 4.75
N GLN A 78 -8.20 8.22 5.04
CA GLN A 78 -9.23 8.99 4.33
C GLN A 78 -9.04 10.52 4.44
N GLN A 79 -8.58 11.01 5.59
CA GLN A 79 -8.26 12.43 5.76
C GLN A 79 -7.05 12.83 4.90
N THR A 80 -6.00 12.01 4.91
CA THR A 80 -4.80 12.20 4.07
C THR A 80 -5.15 12.31 2.59
N LEU A 81 -5.96 11.38 2.06
CA LEU A 81 -6.45 11.42 0.69
C LEU A 81 -7.17 12.74 0.34
N ARG A 82 -8.02 13.25 1.25
CA ARG A 82 -8.76 14.50 1.03
C ARG A 82 -7.83 15.71 1.00
N TRP A 83 -6.85 15.75 1.90
CA TRP A 83 -5.86 16.82 1.95
C TRP A 83 -4.95 16.81 0.72
N ASN A 84 -4.46 15.64 0.33
CA ASN A 84 -3.63 15.48 -0.86
C ASN A 84 -4.39 15.85 -2.14
N ALA A 85 -5.66 15.42 -2.27
CA ALA A 85 -6.49 15.81 -3.41
C ALA A 85 -6.65 17.33 -3.54
N ALA A 86 -6.75 18.06 -2.41
CA ALA A 86 -6.77 19.52 -2.43
C ALA A 86 -5.40 20.10 -2.81
N TYR A 87 -4.31 19.59 -2.24
CA TYR A 87 -2.94 19.99 -2.54
C TYR A 87 -2.61 19.81 -4.03
N HIS A 88 -2.78 18.61 -4.58
CA HIS A 88 -2.46 18.32 -5.98
C HIS A 88 -3.32 19.13 -6.96
N ARG A 89 -4.59 19.40 -6.63
CA ARG A 89 -5.44 20.30 -7.44
C ARG A 89 -4.97 21.75 -7.42
N LEU A 90 -4.43 22.22 -6.29
CA LEU A 90 -3.86 23.57 -6.17
C LEU A 90 -2.53 23.65 -6.90
N ALA A 91 -1.63 22.68 -6.67
CA ALA A 91 -0.31 22.63 -7.28
C ALA A 91 -0.38 22.52 -8.81
N ALA A 92 -1.34 21.78 -9.36
CA ALA A 92 -1.53 21.69 -10.82
C ALA A 92 -2.03 22.98 -11.49
N ARG A 93 -2.42 24.00 -10.71
CA ARG A 93 -2.87 25.31 -11.20
C ARG A 93 -1.81 26.41 -11.06
N LEU A 94 -0.71 26.12 -10.37
CA LEU A 94 0.46 26.99 -10.24
C LEU A 94 1.49 26.65 -11.32
#